data_AF-A0A5N8XKF1-F1
#
_entry.id   AF-A0A5N8XKF1-F1
#
_cell.length_a   1.000
_cell.length_b   1.000
_cell.length_c   1.000
_cell.angle_alpha   90.00
_cell.angle_beta   90.00
_cell.angle_gamma   90.00
#
_symmetry.space_group_name_H-M   'P 1'
#
loop_
_entity.id
_entity.type
_entity.pdbx_description
1 polymer ?
#
loop_
_entity_poly.entity_id
_entity_poly.type
_entity_poly.pdbx_seq_one_letter_code
_entity_poly.pdbx_strand_id
1 'polypeptide(L)' 'MSGEIPNPLEWHLVSDKEIEDYWESEDFSGLHQVARPVFLCPACGRIWVFWNGYEGDAVSYARESD' A
#
# COMPACT_ATOMS: atom_id res chain seq x y z
N MET A 1 -14.23 -13.26 2.08
CA MET A 1 -15.21 -12.21 2.43
C MET A 1 -14.56 -10.89 2.11
N SER A 2 -15.13 -10.09 1.20
CA SER A 2 -14.66 -8.72 1.00
C SER A 2 -15.06 -7.88 2.22
N GLY A 3 -14.09 -7.22 2.85
CA GLY A 3 -14.29 -6.36 4.01
C GLY A 3 -14.94 -5.02 3.66
N GLU A 4 -14.96 -4.09 4.62
CA GLU A 4 -15.40 -2.70 4.41
C GLU A 4 -14.57 -2.01 3.32
N ILE A 5 -15.18 -1.08 2.59
CA ILE A 5 -14.49 -0.22 1.62
C ILE A 5 -14.70 1.25 2.06
N PRO A 6 -13.62 1.98 2.40
CA PRO A 6 -12.21 1.55 2.41
C PRO A 6 -11.91 0.54 3.54
N ASN A 7 -10.99 -0.39 3.28
CA ASN A 7 -10.59 -1.41 4.24
C ASN A 7 -9.65 -0.81 5.30
N PRO A 8 -10.01 -0.82 6.60
CA PRO A 8 -9.23 -0.13 7.63
C PRO A 8 -7.85 -0.75 7.90
N LEU A 9 -7.63 -1.99 7.47
CA LEU A 9 -6.34 -2.69 7.62
C LEU A 9 -5.43 -2.54 6.41
N GLU A 10 -5.92 -1.94 5.32
CA GLU A 10 -5.23 -1.81 4.05
C GLU A 10 -4.91 -0.34 3.78
N TRP A 11 -3.64 -0.09 3.57
CA TRP A 11 -3.13 1.21 3.15
C TRP A 11 -2.56 1.07 1.74
N HIS A 12 -2.55 2.18 1.02
CA HIS A 12 -1.98 2.28 -0.32
C HIS A 12 -0.78 3.21 -0.25
N LEU A 13 0.40 2.66 -0.50
CA LEU A 13 1.66 3.41 -0.50
C LEU A 13 2.01 3.84 -1.92
N VAL A 14 2.21 5.14 -2.11
CA VAL A 14 2.67 5.75 -3.36
C VAL A 14 3.82 6.69 -3.02
N SER A 15 4.83 6.76 -3.88
CA SER A 15 5.90 7.75 -3.72
C SER A 15 5.45 9.12 -4.21
N ASP A 16 6.02 10.18 -3.62
CA ASP A 16 5.71 11.55 -4.03
C ASP A 16 5.98 11.79 -5.52
N LYS A 17 7.04 11.17 -6.07
CA LYS A 17 7.34 11.24 -7.50
C LYS A 17 6.23 10.67 -8.38
N GLU A 18 5.68 9.51 -8.00
CA GLU A 18 4.57 8.92 -8.74
C GLU A 18 3.33 9.81 -8.64
N ILE A 19 3.06 10.40 -7.46
CA ILE A 19 1.97 11.36 -7.30
C ILE A 19 2.17 12.57 -8.22
N GLU A 20 3.38 13.12 -8.32
CA GLU A 20 3.71 14.25 -9.21
C GLU A 20 3.39 13.93 -10.67
N ASP A 21 3.79 12.75 -11.17
CA ASP A 21 3.51 12.33 -12.56
C ASP A 21 2.00 12.34 -12.87
N TYR A 22 1.16 11.89 -11.92
CA TYR A 22 -0.29 11.93 -12.07
C TYR A 22 -0.88 13.34 -11.83
N TRP A 23 -0.29 14.12 -10.93
CA TRP A 23 -0.72 15.48 -10.63
C TRP A 23 -0.57 16.40 -11.84
N GLU A 24 0.54 16.31 -12.57
CA GLU A 24 0.74 17.06 -13.81
C GLU A 24 -0.29 16.72 -14.89
N SER A 25 -0.74 15.46 -14.93
CA SER A 25 -1.74 15.00 -15.88
C SER A 25 -3.20 15.29 -15.47
N GLU A 26 -3.42 15.70 -14.22
CA GLU A 26 -4.73 15.77 -13.54
C GLU A 26 -5.56 14.46 -13.59
N ASP A 27 -4.94 13.34 -13.97
CA ASP A 27 -5.59 12.03 -14.09
C ASP A 27 -5.15 11.08 -12.96
N PHE A 28 -5.89 11.12 -11.86
CA PHE A 28 -5.64 10.23 -10.72
C PHE A 28 -6.25 8.83 -10.89
N SER A 29 -6.92 8.55 -12.01
CA SER A 29 -7.56 7.24 -12.20
C SER A 29 -6.53 6.11 -12.23
N GLY A 30 -5.29 6.40 -12.67
CA GLY A 30 -4.18 5.45 -12.70
C GLY A 30 -3.44 5.26 -11.37
N LEU A 31 -3.69 6.09 -10.35
CA LEU A 31 -2.91 6.08 -9.10
C LEU A 31 -3.00 4.74 -8.37
N HIS A 32 -4.14 4.06 -8.46
CA HIS A 32 -4.32 2.72 -7.88
C HIS A 32 -3.42 1.66 -8.52
N GLN A 33 -2.94 1.86 -9.74
CA GLN A 33 -2.08 0.90 -10.46
C GLN A 33 -0.63 0.95 -9.96
N VAL A 34 -0.19 2.11 -9.47
CA VAL A 34 1.15 2.32 -8.92
C VAL A 34 1.19 2.20 -7.39
N ALA A 35 0.03 2.30 -6.74
CA ALA A 35 -0.10 2.11 -5.32
C ALA A 35 0.28 0.70 -4.91
N ARG A 36 1.16 0.60 -3.91
CA ARG A 36 1.54 -0.68 -3.31
C ARG A 36 0.61 -0.97 -2.15
N PRO A 37 -0.07 -2.13 -2.14
CA PRO A 37 -0.86 -2.55 -1.00
C PRO A 37 0.05 -2.75 0.23
N VAL A 38 -0.41 -2.23 1.36
CA VAL A 38 0.23 -2.35 2.65
C VAL A 38 -0.79 -2.82 3.67
N PHE A 39 -0.44 -3.84 4.46
CA PHE A 39 -1.33 -4.39 5.48
C PHE A 39 -0.69 -4.35 6.85
N LEU A 40 -1.41 -3.80 7.83
CA LEU A 40 -1.05 -3.90 9.23
C LEU A 40 -1.70 -5.15 9.83
N CYS A 41 -0.88 -6.09 10.31
CA CYS A 41 -1.41 -7.27 10.99
C CYS A 41 -1.89 -6.91 12.40
N PRO A 42 -3.19 -7.03 12.71
CA PRO A 42 -3.71 -6.65 14.03
C PRO A 42 -3.26 -7.62 15.15
N ALA A 43 -2.82 -8.84 14.79
CA ALA A 43 -2.42 -9.86 15.77
C ALA A 43 -0.97 -9.69 16.26
N CYS A 44 -0.05 -9.31 15.37
CA CYS A 44 1.38 -9.23 15.69
C CYS A 44 2.01 -7.85 15.43
N GLY A 45 1.25 -6.90 14.89
CA GLY A 45 1.72 -5.53 14.60
C GLY A 45 2.73 -5.42 13.46
N ARG A 46 2.98 -6.49 12.71
CA ARG A 46 3.85 -6.45 11.52
C ARG A 46 3.18 -5.73 10.37
N ILE A 47 3.99 -5.02 9.60
CA ILE A 47 3.57 -4.41 8.34
C ILE A 47 4.00 -5.34 7.21
N TRP A 48 3.07 -5.64 6.31
CA TRP A 48 3.33 -6.37 5.07
C TRP A 48 3.22 -5.42 3.90
N VAL A 49 4.25 -5.36 3.05
CA VAL A 49 4.26 -4.50 1.86
C VAL A 49 4.40 -5.38 0.61
N PHE A 50 3.49 -5.16 -0.33
CA PHE A 50 3.46 -5.83 -1.63
C PHE A 50 4.09 -4.93 -2.69
N TRP A 51 5.42 -4.86 -2.70
CA TRP A 51 6.18 -3.94 -3.56
C TRP A 51 5.95 -4.15 -5.05
N ASN A 52 5.68 -5.40 -5.45
CA ASN A 52 5.45 -5.81 -6.84
C ASN A 52 4.00 -6.29 -7.06
N GLY A 53 3.05 -5.73 -6.30
CA GLY A 53 1.65 -6.16 -6.33
C GLY A 53 1.40 -7.51 -5.65
N TYR A 54 0.15 -7.98 -5.71
CA TYR A 54 -0.30 -9.20 -5.00
C TYR A 54 0.30 -10.51 -5.52
N GLU A 55 0.78 -10.53 -6.76
CA GLU A 55 1.41 -11.70 -7.37
C GLU A 55 2.91 -11.83 -7.01
N GLY A 56 3.52 -10.74 -6.54
CA GLY A 56 4.91 -10.73 -6.11
C GLY A 56 5.09 -11.15 -4.64
N ASP A 57 6.35 -11.35 -4.24
CA ASP A 57 6.70 -11.64 -2.85
C ASP A 57 6.41 -10.44 -1.94
N ALA A 58 5.70 -10.70 -0.85
CA ALA A 58 5.46 -9.70 0.19
C ALA A 58 6.66 -9.60 1.14
N VAL A 59 7.02 -8.38 1.54
CA VAL A 59 8.06 -8.14 2.54
C VAL A 59 7.41 -7.79 3.87
N SER A 60 7.85 -8.46 4.95
CA SER A 60 7.39 -8.18 6.31
C SER A 60 8.38 -7.31 7.08
N TYR A 61 7.86 -6.25 7.69
CA TYR A 61 8.59 -5.35 8.57
C TYR A 61 8.07 -5.49 10.00
N ALA A 62 8.99 -5.49 10.96
CA ALA A 62 8.68 -5.40 12.38
C ALA A 62 8.92 -3.96 12.86
N ARG A 63 8.19 -3.56 13.90
CA ARG A 63 8.43 -2.28 14.56
C ARG A 63 9.87 -2.27 15.12
N GLU A 64 10.56 -1.15 14.95
CA GLU A 64 11.86 -0.97 15.58
C GLU A 64 11.73 -1.07 17.10
N SER A 65 12.74 -1.68 17.72
CA SER A 65 12.84 -1.73 19.18
C SER A 65 13.56 -0.47 19.65
N ASP A 66 13.15 0.08 20.79
CA ASP A 66 13.82 1.21 21.43
C ASP A 66 15.27 0.88 21.84
#